data_AF-A0A2D2ATF5-F1
#
_entry.id   AF-A0A2D2ATF5-F1
#
_cell.length_a   1.000
_cell.length_b   1.000
_cell.length_c   1.000
_cell.angle_alpha   90.00
_cell.angle_beta   90.00
_cell.angle_gamma   90.00
#
_symmetry.space_group_name_H-M   'P 1'
#
loop_
_entity.id
_entity.type
_entity.pdbx_description
1 polymer ?
#
loop_
_entity_poly.entity_id
_entity_poly.type
_entity_poly.pdbx_seq_one_letter_code
_entity_poly.pdbx_strand_id
1 'polypeptide(L)' 'MPHDFYPDLARLLAAAGWSRVPGGKGSHEKWRHDGSGRTLIVPRMKSRHTANGILKDAGLPKAF' A
#
# COMPACT_ATOMS: atom_id res chain seq x y z
N MET A 1 2.20 -18.66 12.32
CA MET A 1 1.28 -18.01 11.36
C MET A 1 2.10 -17.18 10.39
N PRO A 2 1.88 -17.24 9.07
CA PRO A 2 2.63 -16.40 8.13
C PRO A 2 2.30 -14.92 8.43
N HIS A 3 3.32 -14.10 8.62
CA HIS A 3 3.15 -12.67 8.86
C HIS A 3 2.61 -12.01 7.59
N ASP A 4 1.44 -11.38 7.68
CA ASP A 4 0.84 -10.61 6.59
C ASP A 4 1.11 -9.13 6.87
N PHE A 5 1.89 -8.49 5.99
CA PHE A 5 2.30 -7.09 6.16
C PHE A 5 1.22 -6.11 5.69
N TYR A 6 0.21 -6.62 4.98
CA TYR A 6 -0.76 -5.78 4.32
C TYR A 6 -1.64 -4.94 5.28
N PRO A 7 -2.15 -5.47 6.42
CA PRO A 7 -2.97 -4.67 7.32
C PRO A 7 -2.24 -3.43 7.85
N ASP A 8 -0.97 -3.57 8.21
CA ASP A 8 -0.16 -2.47 8.72
C ASP A 8 0.27 -1.52 7.61
N LEU A 9 0.62 -2.05 6.42
CA LEU A 9 0.87 -1.23 5.24
C LEU A 9 -0.35 -0.36 4.88
N ALA A 10 -1.55 -0.95 4.87
CA ALA A 10 -2.78 -0.23 4.56
C ALA A 10 -3.08 0.89 5.57
N ARG A 11 -2.78 0.67 6.87
CA ARG A 11 -2.89 1.72 7.90
C ARG A 11 -1.93 2.88 7.65
N LEU A 12 -0.67 2.58 7.32
CA LEU A 12 0.34 3.62 7.04
C LEU A 12 -0.03 4.43 5.80
N LEU A 13 -0.52 3.77 4.74
CA LEU A 13 -1.00 4.45 3.53
C LEU A 13 -2.19 5.36 3.83
N ALA A 14 -3.19 4.87 4.58
CA ALA A 14 -4.35 5.68 4.97
C ALA A 14 -3.96 6.90 5.80
N ALA A 15 -3.07 6.72 6.79
CA ALA A 15 -2.55 7.83 7.59
C ALA A 15 -1.79 8.88 6.75
N ALA A 16 -1.22 8.47 5.62
CA ALA A 16 -0.53 9.33 4.68
C ALA A 16 -1.44 9.91 3.57
N GLY A 17 -2.77 9.81 3.70
CA GLY A 17 -3.71 10.40 2.73
C GLY A 17 -3.91 9.57 1.46
N TRP A 18 -3.64 8.27 1.51
CA TRP A 18 -3.97 7.34 0.44
C TRP A 18 -5.28 6.61 0.74
N SER A 19 -6.14 6.53 -0.26
CA SER A 19 -7.45 5.89 -0.15
C SER A 19 -7.61 4.80 -1.21
N ARG A 20 -8.27 3.69 -0.85
CA ARG A 20 -8.62 2.65 -1.83
C ARG A 20 -9.64 3.17 -2.80
N VAL A 21 -9.46 2.84 -4.07
CA VAL A 21 -10.40 3.18 -5.15
C VAL A 21 -10.76 1.94 -5.96
N PRO A 22 -11.93 1.91 -6.62
CA PRO A 22 -12.29 0.84 -7.54
C PRO A 22 -11.25 0.64 -8.66
N GLY A 23 -11.22 -0.58 -9.23
CA GLY A 23 -10.36 -0.92 -10.37
C GLY A 23 -9.13 -1.77 -10.04
N GLY A 24 -9.12 -2.44 -8.89
CA GLY A 24 -8.17 -3.53 -8.60
C GLY A 24 -8.48 -4.80 -9.41
N LYS A 25 -7.51 -5.73 -9.50
CA LYS A 25 -7.67 -7.05 -10.15
C LYS A 25 -7.06 -8.14 -9.28
N GLY A 26 -7.84 -9.18 -8.99
CA GLY A 26 -7.40 -10.28 -8.12
C GLY A 26 -7.03 -9.78 -6.73
N SER A 27 -5.80 -10.08 -6.28
CA SER A 27 -5.27 -9.63 -4.99
C SER A 27 -4.66 -8.22 -4.99
N HIS A 28 -4.73 -7.51 -6.12
CA HIS A 28 -4.15 -6.17 -6.27
C HIS A 28 -5.23 -5.11 -6.15
N GLU A 29 -5.00 -4.16 -5.26
CA GLU A 29 -5.90 -3.03 -5.04
C GLU A 29 -5.33 -1.75 -5.60
N LYS A 30 -6.21 -0.90 -6.10
CA LYS A 30 -5.85 0.43 -6.54
C LYS A 30 -6.01 1.41 -5.40
N TRP A 31 -4.99 2.22 -5.17
CA TRP A 31 -4.99 3.29 -4.16
C TRP A 31 -4.72 4.61 -4.84
N ARG A 32 -5.33 5.69 -4.37
CA ARG A 32 -5.15 7.05 -4.88
C ARG A 32 -4.83 7.99 -3.73
N HIS A 33 -3.86 8.87 -3.93
CA HIS A 33 -3.53 9.92 -2.96
C HIS A 33 -4.47 11.11 -3.15
N ASP A 34 -5.08 11.57 -2.06
CA ASP A 34 -6.14 12.57 -2.12
C ASP A 34 -5.62 13.95 -2.53
N GLY A 35 -4.41 14.33 -2.09
CA GLY A 35 -3.84 15.64 -2.40
C GLY A 35 -3.14 15.75 -3.77
N SER A 36 -2.64 14.65 -4.31
CA SER A 36 -1.80 14.67 -5.54
C SER A 36 -2.41 13.92 -6.71
N GLY A 37 -3.47 13.14 -6.48
CA GLY A 37 -4.09 12.29 -7.49
C GLY A 37 -3.23 11.11 -7.95
N ARG A 38 -2.01 10.95 -7.42
CA ARG A 38 -1.12 9.81 -7.72
C ARG A 38 -1.83 8.51 -7.39
N THR A 39 -1.55 7.48 -8.17
CA THR A 39 -2.15 6.14 -8.02
C THR A 39 -1.07 5.11 -7.75
N LEU A 40 -1.37 4.15 -6.87
CA LEU A 40 -0.54 2.99 -6.56
C LEU A 40 -1.36 1.71 -6.74
N ILE A 41 -0.65 0.62 -7.03
CA ILE A 41 -1.23 -0.73 -7.03
C ILE A 41 -0.60 -1.51 -5.87
N VAL A 42 -1.43 -1.94 -4.93
CA VAL A 42 -1.00 -2.60 -3.69
C VAL A 42 -1.47 -4.05 -3.73
N PRO A 43 -0.56 -5.04 -3.87
CA PRO A 43 -0.93 -6.45 -3.76
C PRO A 43 -1.12 -6.85 -2.29
N ARG A 44 -1.86 -7.93 -2.05
CA ARG A 44 -1.69 -8.69 -0.80
C ARG A 44 -0.26 -9.27 -0.76
N MET A 45 0.47 -9.09 0.34
CA MET A 45 1.86 -9.55 0.44
C MET A 45 2.23 -10.12 1.80
N LYS A 46 3.06 -11.17 1.77
CA LYS A 46 3.78 -11.72 2.94
C LYS A 46 5.27 -11.35 2.93
N SER A 47 5.72 -10.57 1.94
CA SER A 47 7.11 -10.14 1.81
C SER A 47 7.31 -8.74 2.37
N ARG A 48 8.19 -8.63 3.36
CA ARG A 48 8.69 -7.35 3.90
C ARG A 48 9.24 -6.44 2.81
N HIS A 49 10.00 -7.00 1.87
CA HIS A 49 10.64 -6.22 0.80
C HIS A 49 9.58 -5.56 -0.10
N THR A 50 8.51 -6.28 -0.42
CA THR A 50 7.39 -5.74 -1.18
C THR A 50 6.67 -4.64 -0.41
N ALA A 51 6.39 -4.83 0.89
CA ALA A 51 5.75 -3.81 1.71
C ALA A 51 6.57 -2.51 1.77
N ASN A 52 7.88 -2.62 2.01
CA ASN A 52 8.79 -1.48 1.99
C ASN A 52 8.93 -0.83 0.60
N GLY A 53 8.82 -1.62 -0.48
CA GLY A 53 8.77 -1.11 -1.85
C GLY A 53 7.57 -0.20 -2.05
N ILE A 54 6.37 -0.65 -1.65
CA ILE A 54 5.14 0.15 -1.72
C ILE A 54 5.24 1.43 -0.90
N LEU A 55 5.80 1.37 0.32
CA LEU A 55 6.02 2.58 1.14
C LEU A 55 6.92 3.58 0.41
N LYS A 56 8.02 3.11 -0.19
CA LYS A 56 8.91 3.96 -0.99
C LYS A 56 8.18 4.58 -2.18
N ASP A 57 7.38 3.81 -2.91
CA ASP A 57 6.60 4.31 -4.06
C ASP A 57 5.56 5.35 -3.63
N ALA A 58 4.99 5.19 -2.43
CA ALA A 58 4.12 6.14 -1.77
C ALA A 58 4.84 7.39 -1.24
N GLY A 59 6.18 7.43 -1.27
CA GLY A 59 7.00 8.52 -0.73
C GLY A 59 7.20 8.45 0.79
N LEU A 60 6.97 7.28 1.39
CA LEU A 60 7.09 7.04 2.83
C LEU A 60 8.40 6.32 3.18
N PRO A 61 8.93 6.51 4.41
CA PRO A 61 10.07 5.74 4.89
C PRO A 61 9.73 4.25 5.02
N LYS A 62 10.76 3.41 5.04
CA LYS A 62 10.60 1.96 5.33
C LYS A 62 10.09 1.78 6.77
N ALA A 63 9.20 0.80 6.96
CA ALA A 63 8.59 0.52 8.27
C ALA A 63 8.63 -0.96 8.68
N PHE A 64 9.07 -1.86 7.78
CA PHE A 64 9.08 -3.31 8.00
C PHE A 64 10.47 -3.90 7.90
#